data_AF-A0A250FZT0-F1
#
_entry.id   AF-A0A250FZT0-F1
#
_cell.length_a   1.000
_cell.length_b   1.000
_cell.length_c   1.000
_cell.angle_alpha   90.00
_cell.angle_beta   90.00
_cell.angle_gamma   90.00
#
_symmetry.space_group_name_H-M   'P 1'
#
loop_
_entity.id
_entity.type
_entity.pdbx_description
1 polymer ?
#
loop_
_entity_poly.entity_id
_entity_poly.type
_entity_poly.pdbx_seq_one_letter_code
_entity_poly.pdbx_strand_id
1 'polypeptide(L)'
;MQRKPYLGKELRTDGYYYSLSDPWGGNGIFVFNRNGVCLQVFISRKEKNILSIIENEILLNPEFIKKAKEEPHSYGVFLINYPNIETETFIGRSTYRQYHTIEEILNDTTFVIHKEKGLGNKWFDSNTTYHFRQFSPKPDSTNVYIK
;
A
#
# COMPACT_ATOMS: atom_id res chain seq x y z
N MET A 1 2.61 -14.53 6.38
CA MET A 1 2.29 -13.84 7.65
C MET A 1 0.82 -14.08 8.04
N GLN A 2 0.48 -14.24 9.33
CA GLN A 2 -0.93 -14.41 9.75
C GLN A 2 -1.62 -13.05 9.90
N ARG A 3 -2.76 -12.86 9.22
CA ARG A 3 -3.60 -11.66 9.31
C ARG A 3 -4.05 -11.41 10.76
N LYS A 4 -3.90 -10.18 11.25
CA LYS A 4 -4.44 -9.72 12.54
C LYS A 4 -5.08 -8.34 12.39
N PRO A 5 -6.22 -8.05 13.06
CA PRO A 5 -6.78 -6.69 13.07
C PRO A 5 -5.79 -5.66 13.59
N TYR A 6 -5.76 -4.49 12.95
CA TYR A 6 -4.98 -3.34 13.38
C TYR A 6 -5.83 -2.42 14.28
N LEU A 7 -5.56 -2.48 15.58
CA LEU A 7 -6.29 -1.73 16.61
C LEU A 7 -5.55 -0.47 17.10
N GLY A 8 -4.36 -0.21 16.59
CA GLY A 8 -3.50 0.88 17.04
C GLY A 8 -3.85 2.25 16.45
N LYS A 9 -2.97 3.22 16.70
CA LYS A 9 -3.08 4.61 16.24
C LYS A 9 -1.77 5.18 15.67
N GLU A 10 -0.76 4.32 15.53
CA GLU A 10 0.55 4.60 14.97
C GLU A 10 0.49 4.91 13.47
N LEU A 11 -0.54 4.45 12.75
CA LEU A 11 -0.83 4.77 11.36
C LEU A 11 -2.29 5.15 11.16
N ARG A 12 -2.53 6.12 10.27
CA ARG A 12 -3.87 6.39 9.74
C ARG A 12 -4.30 5.33 8.73
N THR A 13 -5.57 4.93 8.82
CA THR A 13 -6.22 3.93 7.94
C THR A 13 -7.44 4.50 7.19
N ASP A 14 -7.65 5.81 7.27
CA ASP A 14 -8.78 6.52 6.66
C ASP A 14 -8.35 7.25 5.36
N GLY A 15 -7.33 6.72 4.71
CA GLY A 15 -6.71 7.28 3.52
C GLY A 15 -5.74 6.28 2.90
N TYR A 16 -4.81 6.81 2.12
CA TYR A 16 -3.77 6.04 1.46
C TYR A 16 -2.42 6.74 1.66
N TYR A 17 -1.34 5.99 1.51
CA TYR A 17 0.02 6.51 1.52
C TYR A 17 0.58 6.45 0.11
N TYR A 18 1.39 7.43 -0.27
CA TYR A 18 2.00 7.48 -1.58
C TYR A 18 3.47 7.91 -1.52
N SER A 19 4.25 7.40 -2.47
CA SER A 19 5.59 7.87 -2.81
C SER A 19 5.61 8.25 -4.29
N LEU A 20 6.15 9.43 -4.62
CA LEU A 20 6.29 9.89 -6.02
C LEU A 20 7.71 9.70 -6.57
N SER A 21 8.58 9.05 -5.80
CA SER A 21 9.99 8.88 -6.09
C SER A 21 10.40 7.43 -5.85
N ASP A 22 9.56 6.48 -6.23
CA ASP A 22 9.89 5.07 -6.05
C ASP A 22 11.15 4.72 -6.87
N PRO A 23 12.15 4.04 -6.27
CA PRO A 23 13.41 3.73 -6.94
C PRO A 23 13.24 2.95 -8.25
N TRP A 24 12.09 2.31 -8.45
CA TRP A 24 11.80 1.48 -9.64
C TRP A 24 11.09 2.28 -10.74
N GLY A 25 11.01 3.61 -10.60
CA GLY A 25 10.58 4.52 -11.67
C GLY A 25 9.08 4.78 -11.74
N GLY A 26 8.38 4.64 -10.61
CA GLY A 26 6.93 4.84 -10.51
C GLY A 26 6.49 5.56 -9.23
N ASN A 27 5.19 5.51 -8.98
CA ASN A 27 4.58 5.96 -7.74
C ASN A 27 4.08 4.74 -6.97
N GLY A 28 4.54 4.58 -5.75
CA GLY A 28 4.06 3.55 -4.83
C GLY A 28 2.83 4.04 -4.09
N ILE A 29 1.87 3.15 -3.88
CA ILE A 29 0.61 3.42 -3.18
C ILE A 29 0.37 2.31 -2.16
N PHE A 30 0.11 2.69 -0.91
CA PHE A 30 -0.35 1.78 0.15
C PHE A 30 -1.72 2.17 0.67
N VAL A 31 -2.58 1.18 0.90
CA VAL A 31 -3.80 1.34 1.70
C VAL A 31 -3.76 0.31 2.82
N PHE A 32 -3.80 0.78 4.07
CA PHE A 32 -3.82 -0.09 5.25
C PHE A 32 -5.24 -0.13 5.84
N ASN A 33 -5.80 -1.33 5.96
CA ASN A 33 -7.14 -1.51 6.52
C ASN A 33 -7.07 -1.98 7.97
N ARG A 34 -8.05 -1.55 8.78
CA ARG A 34 -8.21 -1.95 10.20
C ARG A 34 -8.30 -3.46 10.41
N ASN A 35 -8.66 -4.19 9.37
CA ASN A 35 -8.81 -5.63 9.42
C ASN A 35 -7.49 -6.40 9.17
N GLY A 36 -6.34 -5.71 9.04
CA GLY A 36 -5.01 -6.31 8.84
C GLY A 36 -4.62 -6.58 7.39
N VAL A 37 -5.46 -6.17 6.43
CA VAL A 37 -5.18 -6.29 4.99
C VAL A 37 -4.58 -4.98 4.49
N CYS A 38 -3.55 -5.09 3.65
CA CYS A 38 -3.03 -3.96 2.90
C CYS A 38 -3.20 -4.16 1.39
N LEU A 39 -3.28 -3.04 0.67
CA LEU A 39 -3.14 -2.95 -0.78
C LEU A 39 -1.83 -2.22 -1.06
N GLN A 40 -0.97 -2.78 -1.91
CA GLN A 40 0.25 -2.18 -2.41
C GLN A 40 0.23 -2.16 -3.94
N VAL A 41 0.24 -0.98 -4.53
CA VAL A 41 0.19 -0.80 -5.99
C VAL A 41 1.33 0.10 -6.42
N PHE A 42 1.96 -0.26 -7.54
CA PHE A 42 2.96 0.55 -8.21
C PHE A 42 2.42 1.01 -9.55
N ILE A 43 2.49 2.31 -9.83
CA ILE A 43 2.09 2.88 -11.12
C ILE A 43 3.25 3.58 -11.80
N SER A 44 3.51 3.22 -13.05
CA SER A 44 4.51 3.89 -13.89
C SER A 44 3.89 5.06 -14.65
N ARG A 45 3.46 6.09 -13.91
CA ARG A 45 2.81 7.30 -14.43
C ARG A 45 3.56 8.54 -13.96
N LYS A 46 3.78 9.52 -14.84
CA LYS A 46 4.61 10.73 -14.61
C LYS A 46 3.83 12.04 -14.80
N GLU A 47 2.50 11.96 -14.83
CA GLU A 47 1.61 13.09 -15.08
C GLU A 47 1.61 14.08 -13.91
N LYS A 48 1.43 15.38 -14.22
CA LYS A 48 1.40 16.46 -13.21
C LYS A 48 0.26 16.32 -12.19
N ASN A 49 -0.82 15.63 -12.56
CA ASN A 49 -2.01 15.40 -11.74
C ASN A 49 -2.05 13.98 -11.13
N ILE A 50 -0.89 13.36 -10.90
CA ILE A 50 -0.76 11.97 -10.44
C ILE A 50 -1.65 11.64 -9.23
N LEU A 51 -1.80 12.58 -8.30
CA LEU A 51 -2.66 12.45 -7.13
C LEU A 51 -4.14 12.27 -7.49
N SER A 52 -4.63 13.00 -8.50
CA SER A 52 -5.99 12.85 -9.04
C SER A 52 -6.18 11.52 -9.76
N ILE A 53 -5.13 11.03 -10.43
CA ILE A 53 -5.13 9.73 -11.11
C ILE A 53 -5.20 8.60 -10.07
N ILE A 54 -4.41 8.70 -9.00
CA ILE A 54 -4.44 7.73 -7.88
C ILE A 54 -5.84 7.63 -7.31
N GLU A 55 -6.49 8.77 -7.03
CA GLU A 55 -7.82 8.76 -6.46
C GLU A 55 -8.86 8.21 -7.46
N ASN A 56 -8.96 8.79 -8.66
CA ASN A 56 -10.09 8.53 -9.55
C ASN A 56 -9.93 7.32 -10.48
N GLU A 57 -8.71 7.04 -10.94
CA GLU A 57 -8.46 5.96 -11.91
C GLU A 57 -8.01 4.65 -11.26
N ILE A 58 -7.61 4.69 -9.98
CA ILE A 58 -7.07 3.53 -9.26
C ILE A 58 -7.93 3.20 -8.05
N LEU A 59 -7.95 4.06 -7.03
CA LEU A 59 -8.57 3.74 -5.74
C LEU A 59 -10.10 3.78 -5.79
N LEU A 60 -10.68 4.69 -6.56
CA LEU A 60 -12.13 4.80 -6.78
C LEU A 60 -12.62 4.06 -8.04
N ASN A 61 -11.73 3.42 -8.80
CA ASN A 61 -12.09 2.71 -10.02
C ASN A 61 -12.60 1.29 -9.68
N PRO A 62 -13.91 0.99 -9.85
CA PRO A 62 -14.48 -0.30 -9.45
C PRO A 62 -13.90 -1.47 -10.25
N GLU A 63 -13.55 -1.26 -11.52
CA GLU A 63 -12.96 -2.30 -12.37
C GLU A 63 -11.55 -2.64 -11.91
N PHE A 64 -10.74 -1.62 -11.59
CA PHE A 64 -9.39 -1.81 -11.07
C PHE A 64 -9.43 -2.65 -9.79
N ILE A 65 -10.34 -2.30 -8.88
CA ILE A 65 -10.44 -3.00 -7.60
C ILE A 65 -10.97 -4.40 -7.80
N LYS A 66 -12.06 -4.56 -8.57
CA LYS A 66 -12.62 -5.88 -8.85
C LYS A 66 -11.52 -6.79 -9.37
N LYS A 67 -10.73 -6.30 -10.32
CA LYS A 67 -9.56 -7.00 -10.85
C LYS A 67 -8.50 -7.27 -9.77
N ALA A 68 -8.14 -6.30 -8.94
CA ALA A 68 -7.17 -6.50 -7.87
C ALA A 68 -7.63 -7.53 -6.81
N LYS A 69 -8.95 -7.69 -6.62
CA LYS A 69 -9.54 -8.73 -5.75
C LYS A 69 -9.55 -10.10 -6.43
N GLU A 70 -9.82 -10.17 -7.73
CA GLU A 70 -9.86 -11.42 -8.52
C GLU A 70 -8.45 -11.94 -8.84
N GLU A 71 -7.52 -11.03 -9.06
CA GLU A 71 -6.11 -11.27 -9.36
C GLU A 71 -5.27 -10.68 -8.21
N PRO A 72 -5.02 -11.42 -7.11
CA PRO A 72 -4.40 -10.90 -5.90
C PRO A 72 -2.91 -10.62 -6.15
N HIS A 73 -2.61 -9.59 -6.92
CA HIS A 73 -1.27 -9.15 -7.31
C HIS A 73 -0.89 -7.81 -6.66
N SER A 74 -1.63 -7.43 -5.61
CA SER A 74 -1.44 -6.17 -4.88
C SER A 74 -1.94 -6.25 -3.43
N TYR A 75 -2.78 -7.24 -3.09
CA TYR A 75 -3.26 -7.40 -1.72
C TYR A 75 -2.30 -8.26 -0.90
N GLY A 76 -2.25 -7.96 0.38
CA GLY A 76 -1.44 -8.66 1.36
C GLY A 76 -1.93 -8.45 2.77
N VAL A 77 -1.06 -8.76 3.70
CA VAL A 77 -1.26 -8.53 5.13
C VAL A 77 -0.15 -7.65 5.66
N PHE A 78 -0.46 -6.92 6.73
CA PHE A 78 0.53 -6.14 7.45
C PHE A 78 0.40 -6.36 8.96
N LEU A 79 1.50 -6.13 9.66
CA LEU A 79 1.57 -6.10 11.12
C LEU A 79 2.38 -4.88 11.55
N ILE A 80 1.98 -4.28 12.67
CA ILE A 80 2.74 -3.21 13.32
C ILE A 80 3.43 -3.78 14.55
N ASN A 81 4.76 -3.74 14.53
CA ASN A 81 5.66 -4.02 15.64
C ASN A 81 6.44 -2.71 15.90
N TYR A 82 5.76 -1.72 16.48
CA TYR A 82 6.23 -0.33 16.55
C TYR A 82 7.72 -0.22 16.98
N PRO A 83 8.54 0.58 16.26
CA PRO A 83 8.17 1.51 15.19
C PRO A 83 8.03 0.85 13.80
N ASN A 84 8.15 -0.48 13.70
CA ASN A 84 8.22 -1.15 12.41
C ASN A 84 6.85 -1.55 11.87
N ILE A 85 6.73 -1.51 10.54
CA ILE A 85 5.67 -2.17 9.78
C ILE A 85 6.34 -3.31 9.01
N GLU A 86 5.71 -4.47 9.06
CA GLU A 86 6.06 -5.59 8.19
C GLU A 86 4.88 -5.86 7.27
N THR A 87 5.13 -5.96 5.97
CA THR A 87 4.10 -6.36 5.01
C THR A 87 4.49 -7.62 4.26
N GLU A 88 3.48 -8.38 3.85
CA GLU A 88 3.60 -9.50 2.93
C GLU A 88 2.49 -9.36 1.89
N THR A 89 2.84 -8.86 0.71
CA THR A 89 1.93 -8.67 -0.42
C THR A 89 2.26 -9.62 -1.55
N PHE A 90 1.33 -9.84 -2.47
CA PHE A 90 1.60 -10.52 -3.72
C PHE A 90 1.89 -9.49 -4.81
N ILE A 91 2.89 -9.72 -5.65
CA ILE A 91 3.20 -8.87 -6.81
C ILE A 91 3.34 -9.71 -8.08
N GLY A 92 2.79 -9.21 -9.20
CA GLY A 92 3.05 -9.71 -10.55
C GLY A 92 2.00 -10.67 -11.12
N ARG A 93 1.67 -10.51 -12.42
CA ARG A 93 0.52 -11.12 -13.11
C ARG A 93 0.62 -12.61 -13.48
N SER A 94 1.78 -13.27 -13.33
CA SER A 94 2.01 -14.61 -13.88
C SER A 94 2.66 -15.62 -12.95
N THR A 95 3.33 -15.16 -11.90
CA THR A 95 3.88 -16.01 -10.83
C THR A 95 3.59 -15.24 -9.55
N TYR A 96 2.70 -15.76 -8.69
CA TYR A 96 2.41 -15.13 -7.41
C TYR A 96 3.71 -15.01 -6.61
N ARG A 97 4.25 -13.80 -6.50
CA ARG A 97 5.49 -13.53 -5.79
C ARG A 97 5.15 -12.85 -4.49
N GLN A 98 5.59 -13.41 -3.38
CA GLN A 98 5.56 -12.71 -2.11
C GLN A 98 6.57 -11.57 -2.16
N TYR A 99 6.09 -10.40 -1.78
CA TYR A 99 6.87 -9.19 -1.59
C TYR A 99 6.83 -8.85 -0.12
N HIS A 100 8.01 -8.70 0.47
CA HIS A 100 8.15 -8.33 1.86
C HIS A 100 8.80 -6.98 1.96
N THR A 101 8.30 -6.15 2.87
CA THR A 101 8.87 -4.85 3.20
C THR A 101 9.15 -4.77 4.69
N ILE A 102 10.23 -4.08 5.04
CA ILE A 102 10.54 -3.63 6.40
C ILE A 102 10.51 -2.12 6.37
N GLU A 103 9.60 -1.56 7.17
CA GLU A 103 9.26 -0.15 7.13
C GLU A 103 9.33 0.42 8.55
N GLU A 104 9.61 1.71 8.67
CA GLU A 104 9.65 2.43 9.94
C GLU A 104 8.66 3.59 9.93
N ILE A 105 7.82 3.65 10.96
CA ILE A 105 6.86 4.73 11.21
C ILE A 105 7.61 5.92 11.79
N LEU A 106 7.66 7.03 11.05
CA LEU A 106 8.21 8.29 11.56
C LEU A 106 7.15 9.09 12.34
N ASN A 107 5.89 9.01 11.89
CA ASN A 107 4.70 9.52 12.54
C ASN A 107 3.45 8.90 11.89
N ASP A 108 2.26 9.27 12.36
CA ASP A 108 0.97 8.73 11.90
C ASP A 108 0.63 9.03 10.43
N THR A 109 1.39 9.91 9.78
CA THR A 109 1.22 10.30 8.38
C THR A 109 2.42 9.95 7.49
N THR A 110 3.49 9.39 8.05
CA THR A 110 4.74 9.17 7.31
C THR A 110 5.45 7.91 7.78
N PHE A 111 5.83 7.06 6.82
CA PHE A 111 6.71 5.92 7.05
C PHE A 111 7.78 5.83 5.96
N VAL A 112 8.84 5.08 6.22
CA VAL A 112 9.94 4.84 5.28
C VAL A 112 10.08 3.34 5.07
N ILE A 113 10.14 2.90 3.82
CA ILE A 113 10.55 1.53 3.49
C ILE A 113 12.06 1.49 3.41
N HIS A 114 12.69 0.81 4.36
CA HIS A 114 14.14 0.64 4.39
C HIS A 114 14.56 -0.47 3.45
N LYS A 115 13.89 -1.61 3.55
CA LYS A 115 14.27 -2.83 2.85
C LYS A 115 13.07 -3.52 2.25
N GLU A 116 13.31 -4.12 1.09
CA GLU A 116 12.32 -4.84 0.33
C GLU A 116 12.92 -6.16 -0.16
N LYS A 117 12.08 -7.19 -0.27
CA LYS A 117 12.48 -8.52 -0.72
C LYS A 117 11.41 -9.07 -1.65
N GLY A 118 11.79 -9.22 -2.92
CA GLY A 118 10.98 -9.82 -3.97
C GLY A 118 11.67 -11.03 -4.62
N LEU A 119 11.77 -11.02 -5.95
CA LEU A 119 12.42 -12.07 -6.74
C LEU A 119 13.87 -12.33 -6.29
N GLY A 120 14.17 -13.59 -5.97
CA GLY A 120 15.53 -14.04 -5.62
C GLY A 120 15.80 -14.14 -4.12
N ASN A 121 14.81 -13.92 -3.26
CA ASN A 121 14.93 -14.05 -1.79
C ASN A 121 16.04 -13.17 -1.16
N LYS A 122 16.52 -12.16 -1.87
CA LYS A 122 17.50 -11.20 -1.36
C LYS A 122 16.81 -9.89 -0.99
N TRP A 123 17.22 -9.34 0.14
CA TRP A 123 16.85 -8.00 0.55
C TRP A 123 17.62 -6.98 -0.27
N PHE A 124 16.96 -5.89 -0.65
CA PHE A 124 17.57 -4.71 -1.25
C PHE A 124 17.10 -3.46 -0.49
N ASP A 125 17.97 -2.46 -0.42
CA ASP A 125 17.66 -1.19 0.21
C ASP A 125 16.80 -0.34 -0.76
N SER A 126 15.72 0.26 -0.23
CA SER A 126 14.76 1.09 -0.99
C SER A 126 14.83 2.55 -0.52
N ASN A 127 14.90 2.76 0.81
CA ASN A 127 14.88 4.08 1.47
C ASN A 127 13.78 5.01 0.92
N THR A 128 12.60 4.45 0.69
CA THR A 128 11.48 5.15 0.05
C THR A 128 10.54 5.72 1.10
N THR A 129 10.35 7.04 1.10
CA THR A 129 9.43 7.71 2.03
C THR A 129 8.02 7.75 1.46
N TYR A 130 7.03 7.41 2.29
CA TYR A 130 5.62 7.42 1.97
C TYR A 130 4.88 8.44 2.82
N HIS A 131 4.00 9.22 2.17
CA HIS A 131 3.21 10.27 2.80
C HIS A 131 1.72 9.96 2.74
N PHE A 132 1.01 10.25 3.83
CA PHE A 132 -0.41 10.02 3.94
C PHE A 132 -1.24 11.08 3.20
N ARG A 133 -2.32 10.64 2.58
CA ARG A 133 -3.41 11.47 2.09
C ARG A 133 -4.74 10.86 2.49
N GLN A 134 -5.57 11.66 3.14
CA GLN A 134 -6.92 11.26 3.52
C GLN A 134 -7.81 11.10 2.29
N PHE A 135 -8.71 10.11 2.28
CA PHE A 135 -9.69 9.98 1.21
C PHE A 135 -10.62 11.20 1.14
N SER A 136 -10.80 11.76 -0.07
CA SER A 136 -11.70 12.88 -0.34
C SER A 136 -12.44 12.70 -1.68
N PRO A 137 -13.78 12.81 -1.73
CA PRO A 137 -14.69 13.00 -0.60
C PRO A 137 -14.68 11.79 0.34
N LYS A 138 -15.03 12.01 1.61
CA LYS A 138 -15.14 10.95 2.62
C LYS A 138 -15.90 9.77 1.99
N PRO A 139 -15.34 8.55 1.97
CA PRO A 139 -16.06 7.39 1.48
C PRO A 139 -17.43 7.38 2.16
N ASP A 140 -18.50 7.44 1.39
CA ASP A 140 -19.82 7.27 1.97
C ASP A 140 -19.84 5.93 2.72
N SER A 141 -20.68 5.81 3.75
CA SER A 141 -20.77 4.59 4.56
C SER A 141 -21.18 3.33 3.76
N THR A 142 -21.43 3.49 2.46
CA THR A 142 -21.72 2.47 1.46
C THR A 142 -20.49 1.97 0.72
N ASN A 143 -19.32 2.60 0.88
CA ASN A 143 -18.09 2.16 0.20
C ASN A 143 -17.60 0.82 0.79
N VAL A 144 -17.88 -0.26 0.05
CA VAL A 144 -17.69 -1.69 0.41
C VAL A 144 -16.21 -2.11 0.54
N TYR A 145 -15.33 -1.12 0.62
CA TYR A 145 -13.89 -1.24 0.67
C TYR A 145 -13.34 -1.12 2.09
N ILE A 146 -14.15 -0.52 2.97
CA ILE A 146 -13.81 -0.21 4.36
C ILE A 146 -14.51 -1.16 5.36
N LYS A 147 -15.36 -2.09 4.88
CA LYS A 147 -15.98 -3.12 5.73
C LYS A 147 -15.13 -4.39 5.78
#